data_AF-A0A940R1F9-F1
#
_entry.id   AF-A0A940R1F9-F1
#
_cell.length_a   1.000
_cell.length_b   1.000
_cell.length_c   1.000
_cell.angle_alpha   90.00
_cell.angle_beta   90.00
_cell.angle_gamma   90.00
#
_symmetry.space_group_name_H-M   'P 1'
#
loop_
_entity.id
_entity.type
_entity.pdbx_description
1 polymer ?
#
loop_
_entity_poly.entity_id
_entity_poly.type
_entity_poly.pdbx_seq_one_letter_code
_entity_poly.pdbx_strand_id
1 'polypeptide(L)' 'MKIKGFYGWVFLPSLLLFFLLLSHAEAAKKVELIGRETLNFTLPSTQDRLINYADEYYGKHYLIITFFPAAFTPV' A
#
# COMPACT_ATOMS: atom_id res chain seq x y z
N MET A 1 33.86 34.73 -15.60
CA MET A 1 33.32 34.00 -14.42
C MET A 1 31.82 33.73 -14.65
N LYS A 2 31.46 32.68 -15.40
CA LYS A 2 30.05 32.28 -15.67
C LYS A 2 29.69 31.08 -14.79
N ILE A 3 29.38 31.35 -13.52
CA ILE A 3 29.12 30.30 -12.50
C ILE A 3 27.63 29.85 -12.50
N LYS A 4 26.74 30.59 -13.17
CA LYS A 4 25.28 30.37 -13.08
C LYS A 4 24.77 29.07 -13.75
N GLY A 5 25.47 28.54 -14.76
CA GLY A 5 25.01 27.36 -15.52
C GLY A 5 25.24 26.02 -14.82
N PHE A 6 26.22 25.94 -13.92
CA PHE A 6 26.61 24.68 -13.28
C PHE A 6 25.71 24.30 -12.09
N TYR A 7 25.19 25.30 -11.37
CA TYR A 7 24.31 25.09 -10.22
C TYR A 7 22.98 24.44 -10.59
N GLY A 8 22.38 24.78 -11.74
CA GLY A 8 21.11 24.20 -12.18
C GLY A 8 21.19 22.69 -12.50
N TRP A 9 22.33 22.24 -13.01
CA TRP A 9 22.52 20.83 -13.39
C TRP A 9 22.73 19.92 -12.17
N VAL A 10 23.31 20.42 -11.09
CA VAL A 10 23.48 19.65 -9.83
C VAL A 10 22.27 19.79 -8.92
N PHE A 11 21.55 20.92 -8.98
CA PHE A 11 20.39 21.18 -8.14
C PHE A 11 19.21 20.24 -8.44
N LEU A 12 18.89 20.02 -9.71
CA LEU A 12 17.79 19.13 -10.11
C LEU A 12 17.98 17.67 -9.64
N PRO A 13 19.12 16.99 -9.87
CA PRO A 13 19.33 15.64 -9.36
C PRO A 13 19.43 15.62 -7.84
N SER A 14 20.01 16.65 -7.20
CA SER A 14 20.04 16.74 -5.73
C SER A 14 18.64 16.87 -5.14
N LEU A 15 17.75 17.62 -5.80
CA LEU A 15 16.36 17.79 -5.39
C LEU A 15 15.57 16.47 -5.58
N LEU A 16 15.79 15.76 -6.69
CA LEU A 16 15.19 14.44 -6.91
C LEU A 16 15.66 13.41 -5.88
N LEU A 17 16.95 13.39 -5.54
CA LEU A 17 17.50 12.53 -4.48
C LEU A 17 16.90 12.87 -3.11
N PHE A 18 16.67 14.15 -2.83
CA PHE A 18 16.00 14.59 -1.61
C PHE A 18 14.57 14.08 -1.52
N PHE A 19 13.80 14.16 -2.61
CA PHE A 19 12.44 13.59 -2.66
C PHE A 19 12.42 12.07 -2.53
N LEU A 20 13.42 11.38 -3.09
CA LEU A 20 13.55 9.92 -2.98
C LEU A 20 13.88 9.50 -1.54
N LEU A 21 14.66 10.29 -0.81
CA LEU A 21 14.93 10.07 0.61
C LEU A 21 13.66 10.29 1.46
N LEU A 22 12.84 11.29 1.11
CA LEU A 22 11.60 11.61 1.82
C LEU A 22 10.53 10.53 1.62
N SER A 23 10.45 9.88 0.46
CA SER A 23 9.49 8.79 0.21
C SER A 23 9.72 7.55 1.09
N HIS A 24 10.99 7.26 1.42
CA HIS A 24 11.33 6.15 2.31
C HIS A 24 10.87 6.39 3.75
N ALA A 25 10.82 7.66 4.20
CA ALA A 25 10.42 7.99 5.56
C ALA A 25 8.93 7.69 5.82
N GLU A 26 8.06 7.87 4.83
CA GLU A 26 6.64 7.53 4.95
C GLU A 26 6.42 6.00 4.95
N ALA A 27 7.13 5.28 4.06
CA ALA A 27 7.05 3.83 3.97
C ALA A 27 7.54 3.11 5.24
N ALA A 28 8.43 3.73 6.01
CA ALA A 28 8.98 3.17 7.25
C ALA A 28 8.02 3.25 8.45
N LYS A 29 6.88 3.92 8.33
CA LYS A 29 5.89 4.00 9.42
C LYS A 29 5.19 2.65 9.61
N LYS A 30 5.79 1.80 10.44
CA LYS A 30 5.18 0.54 10.86
C LYS A 30 4.01 0.81 11.79
N VAL A 31 2.80 0.75 11.25
CA VAL A 31 1.59 0.67 12.08
C VAL A 31 1.49 -0.74 12.63
N GLU A 32 1.40 -0.89 13.95
CA GLU A 32 1.16 -2.19 14.58
C GLU A 32 -0.30 -2.60 14.33
N LEU A 33 -0.51 -3.54 13.40
CA LEU A 33 -1.84 -4.02 13.00
C LEU A 33 -2.23 -5.33 13.70
N ILE A 34 -1.28 -6.01 14.36
CA ILE A 34 -1.51 -7.29 15.03
C ILE A 34 -2.40 -7.06 16.25
N GLY A 35 -3.39 -7.94 16.44
CA GLY A 35 -4.33 -7.87 17.57
C GLY A 35 -5.38 -6.76 17.44
N ARG A 36 -5.34 -5.96 16.37
CA ARG A 36 -6.42 -5.01 16.06
C ARG A 36 -7.56 -5.74 15.36
N GLU A 37 -8.79 -5.35 15.71
CA GLU A 37 -9.97 -5.79 14.99
C GLU A 37 -9.89 -5.31 13.53
N THR A 38 -10.25 -6.21 12.61
CA THR A 38 -10.43 -5.85 11.21
C THR A 38 -11.73 -5.05 11.05
N LEU A 39 -11.79 -4.22 10.01
CA LEU A 39 -13.00 -3.51 9.64
C LEU A 39 -14.10 -4.50 9.26
N ASN A 40 -15.35 -4.12 9.48
CA ASN A 40 -16.48 -4.79 8.84
C ASN A 40 -16.51 -4.43 7.35
N PHE A 41 -16.65 -5.43 6.49
CA PHE A 41 -16.65 -5.24 5.04
C PHE A 41 -17.65 -6.17 4.36
N THR A 42 -18.07 -5.73 3.17
CA THR A 42 -18.89 -6.51 2.24
C THR A 42 -18.15 -6.63 0.92
N LEU A 43 -18.00 -7.86 0.40
CA LEU A 43 -17.26 -8.13 -0.84
C LEU A 43 -18.15 -8.85 -1.87
N PRO A 44 -18.04 -8.49 -3.17
CA PRO A 44 -18.59 -9.31 -4.23
C PRO A 44 -17.81 -10.63 -4.31
N SER A 45 -18.51 -11.72 -4.62
CA SER A 45 -17.91 -13.04 -4.81
C SER A 45 -18.19 -13.59 -6.20
N THR A 46 -17.41 -14.60 -6.60
CA THR A 46 -17.65 -15.36 -7.85
C THR A 46 -18.92 -16.22 -7.80
N GLN A 47 -19.57 -16.32 -6.64
CA GLN A 47 -20.78 -17.13 -6.42
C GLN A 47 -22.07 -16.32 -6.60
N ASP A 48 -22.02 -15.20 -7.33
CA ASP A 48 -23.15 -14.30 -7.58
C ASP A 48 -23.87 -13.86 -6.29
N ARG A 49 -23.09 -13.67 -5.22
CA ARG A 49 -23.58 -13.17 -3.94
C ARG A 49 -22.57 -12.26 -3.26
N LEU A 50 -23.06 -11.42 -2.36
CA LEU A 50 -22.22 -10.64 -1.47
C LEU A 50 -21.80 -11.49 -0.27
N ILE A 51 -20.58 -11.27 0.18
CA ILE A 51 -20.04 -11.81 1.43
C ILE A 51 -20.03 -10.68 2.45
N ASN A 52 -20.64 -10.87 3.61
CA ASN A 52 -20.60 -9.93 4.73
C ASN A 52 -19.73 -10.49 5.88
N TYR A 53 -18.64 -9.79 6.21
CA TYR A 53 -17.70 -10.26 7.22
C TYR A 53 -18.30 -10.37 8.63
N ALA A 54 -18.99 -9.33 9.11
CA ALA A 54 -19.55 -9.32 10.45
C ALA A 54 -20.60 -10.41 10.65
N ASP A 55 -21.47 -10.59 9.66
CA ASP A 55 -22.59 -11.52 9.79
C ASP A 55 -22.16 -12.98 9.57
N GLU A 56 -21.22 -13.23 8.66
CA GLU A 56 -20.88 -14.59 8.24
C GLU A 56 -19.60 -15.14 8.92
N TYR A 57 -18.63 -14.31 9.30
CA TYR A 57 -17.30 -14.77 9.72
C TYR A 57 -16.85 -14.29 11.10
N TYR A 58 -17.21 -13.06 11.50
CA TYR A 58 -16.73 -12.47 12.75
C TYR A 58 -17.11 -13.33 13.96
N GLY A 59 -16.08 -13.73 14.74
CA GLY A 59 -16.25 -14.60 15.93
C GLY A 59 -16.66 -16.05 15.64
N LYS A 60 -16.87 -16.42 14.37
CA LYS A 60 -17.36 -17.76 13.96
C LYS A 60 -16.26 -18.59 13.30
N HIS A 61 -15.39 -17.95 12.52
CA HIS A 61 -14.38 -18.64 11.71
C HIS A 61 -13.05 -17.88 11.72
N TYR A 62 -11.94 -18.62 11.54
CA TYR A 62 -10.66 -18.02 11.17
C TYR A 62 -10.69 -17.64 9.69
N LEU A 63 -10.38 -16.38 9.39
CA LEU A 63 -10.38 -15.85 8.03
C LEU A 63 -8.97 -15.58 7.55
N ILE A 64 -8.63 -16.09 6.36
CA ILE A 64 -7.39 -15.80 5.64
C ILE A 64 -7.78 -15.09 4.34
N ILE A 65 -7.25 -13.89 4.13
CA ILE A 65 -7.47 -13.09 2.92
C ILE A 65 -6.14 -12.92 2.19
N THR A 66 -6.12 -13.22 0.90
CA THR A 66 -4.94 -13.08 0.04
C THR A 66 -5.25 -12.17 -1.13
N PHE A 67 -4.28 -11.35 -1.53
CA PHE A 67 -4.39 -10.46 -2.67
C PHE A 67 -3.35 -10.83 -3.72
N PHE A 68 -3.71 -10.72 -4.99
CA PHE A 68 -2.81 -10.85 -6.12
C PHE A 68 -2.93 -9.62 -7.03
N PRO A 69 -1.88 -9.20 -7.75
CA PRO A 69 -1.88 -7.92 -8.47
C PRO A 69 -2.94 -7.83 -9.58
N ALA A 70 -3.12 -8.92 -10.34
CA ALA A 70 -4.06 -8.98 -11.44
C ALA A 70 -4.43 -10.44 -11.77
N ALA A 71 -5.61 -10.63 -12.33
CA ALA A 71 -6.00 -11.93 -12.88
C ALA A 71 -5.20 -12.24 -14.15
N PHE A 72 -4.99 -13.53 -14.44
CA PHE A 72 -4.33 -14.02 -15.65
C PHE A 72 -2.87 -13.58 -15.85
N THR A 73 -2.15 -13.22 -14.78
CA THR A 73 -0.71 -12.96 -14.80
C THR A 73 0.07 -14.10 -14.16
N PRO A 74 1.25 -14.48 -14.68
CA PRO A 74 2.13 -15.42 -13.99
C PRO A 74 2.56 -14.87 -12.63
N VAL A 75 2.83 -15.78 -11.70
CA VAL A 75 3.33 -15.49 -10.34
C VAL A 75 4.83 -15.24 -10.40
#